data_AF-A0A7J3A483-F1
#
_entry.id   AF-A0A7J3A483-F1
#
_cell.length_a   1.000
_cell.length_b   1.000
_cell.length_c   1.000
_cell.angle_alpha   90.00
_cell.angle_beta   90.00
_cell.angle_gamma   90.00
#
_symmetry.space_group_name_H-M   'P 1'
#
loop_
_entity.id
_entity.type
_entity.pdbx_description
1 polymer ?
#
loop_
_entity_poly.entity_id
_entity_poly.type
_entity_poly.pdbx_seq_one_letter_code
_entity_poly.pdbx_strand_id
1 'polypeptide(L)'
;MSKIIEERKILREVFTLTRMIVFNLRAFLDTEDYKYFKRAYRLVEHSLSRPHYSENMHGFRDLYNNMKKMYEMLESRNWNLTEEEYSRLSEQATYTIVRANIIATGVNFRLKRFKA
;
A
#
# COMPACT_ATOMS: atom_id res chain seq x y z
N MET A 1 -7.39 -1.68 -29.35
CA MET A 1 -6.16 -1.81 -28.54
C MET A 1 -6.10 -3.24 -28.02
N SER A 2 -4.97 -3.95 -28.17
CA SER A 2 -4.88 -5.38 -27.79
C SER A 2 -5.11 -5.58 -26.29
N LYS A 3 -5.89 -6.61 -25.90
CA LYS A 3 -6.16 -6.99 -24.50
C LYS A 3 -4.88 -7.13 -23.66
N ILE A 4 -3.78 -7.58 -24.28
CA ILE A 4 -2.46 -7.73 -23.68
C ILE A 4 -1.84 -6.37 -23.32
N ILE A 5 -2.04 -5.36 -24.18
CA ILE A 5 -1.52 -4.00 -23.95
C ILE A 5 -2.21 -3.38 -22.75
N GLU A 6 -3.53 -3.56 -22.64
CA GLU A 6 -4.32 -3.03 -21.53
C GLU A 6 -3.96 -3.71 -20.19
N GLU A 7 -3.85 -5.04 -20.17
CA GLU A 7 -3.42 -5.75 -18.96
C GLU A 7 -2.02 -5.33 -18.49
N ARG A 8 -1.08 -5.19 -19.44
CA ARG A 8 0.27 -4.72 -19.13
C ARG A 8 0.28 -3.29 -18.58
N LYS A 9 -0.61 -2.42 -19.06
CA LYS A 9 -0.77 -1.05 -18.55
C LYS A 9 -1.29 -1.08 -17.10
N ILE A 10 -2.36 -1.83 -16.84
CA ILE A 10 -2.92 -2.00 -15.49
C ILE A 10 -1.86 -2.51 -14.51
N LEU A 11 -1.08 -3.52 -14.90
CA LEU A 11 -0.02 -4.06 -14.05
C LEU A 11 1.08 -3.04 -13.74
N ARG A 12 1.44 -2.16 -14.68
CA ARG A 12 2.40 -1.08 -14.42
C ARG A 12 1.85 -0.05 -13.43
N GLU A 13 0.58 0.32 -13.58
CA GLU A 13 -0.09 1.24 -12.66
C GLU A 13 -0.15 0.65 -11.25
N VAL A 14 -0.56 -0.62 -11.13
CA VAL A 14 -0.61 -1.36 -9.85
C VAL A 14 0.78 -1.48 -9.21
N PHE A 15 1.81 -1.81 -10.00
CA PHE A 15 3.19 -1.86 -9.51
C PHE A 15 3.65 -0.49 -8.99
N THR A 16 3.38 0.57 -9.75
CA THR A 16 3.76 1.93 -9.37
C THR A 16 3.05 2.34 -8.08
N LEU A 17 1.75 2.09 -7.99
CA LEU A 17 0.95 2.41 -6.81
C LEU A 17 1.45 1.68 -5.56
N THR A 18 1.70 0.37 -5.65
CA THR A 18 2.23 -0.41 -4.52
C THR A 18 3.61 0.06 -4.08
N ARG A 19 4.49 0.48 -5.01
CA ARG A 19 5.77 1.11 -4.66
C ARG A 19 5.60 2.47 -3.99
N MET A 20 4.62 3.26 -4.40
CA MET A 20 4.29 4.54 -3.74
C MET A 20 3.76 4.33 -2.31
N ILE A 21 2.96 3.29 -2.07
CA ILE A 21 2.52 2.94 -0.71
C ILE A 21 3.74 2.62 0.17
N VAL A 22 4.64 1.75 -0.31
CA VAL A 22 5.88 1.42 0.41
C VAL A 22 6.73 2.65 0.70
N PHE A 23 6.91 3.52 -0.30
CA PHE A 23 7.68 4.76 -0.13
C PHE A 23 7.10 5.65 0.95
N ASN A 24 5.79 5.90 0.94
CA ASN A 24 5.15 6.76 1.93
C ASN A 24 5.17 6.14 3.34
N LEU A 25 4.97 4.83 3.48
CA LEU A 25 5.05 4.19 4.80
C LEU A 25 6.48 4.23 5.37
N ARG A 26 7.50 4.09 4.53
CA ARG A 26 8.91 4.28 4.98
C ARG A 26 9.17 5.72 5.40
N ALA A 27 8.77 6.68 4.56
CA ALA A 27 8.92 8.10 4.90
C ALA A 27 8.19 8.46 6.21
N PHE A 28 7.03 7.85 6.48
CA PHE A 28 6.36 7.98 7.77
C PHE A 28 7.24 7.46 8.92
N LEU A 29 7.79 6.25 8.82
CA LEU A 29 8.67 5.69 9.86
C LEU A 29 9.97 6.50 10.07
N ASP A 30 10.53 7.03 8.99
CA ASP A 30 11.81 7.76 9.04
C ASP A 30 11.65 9.19 9.59
N THR A 31 10.47 9.79 9.46
CA THR A 31 10.24 11.21 9.78
C THR A 31 9.18 11.46 10.85
N GLU A 32 8.44 10.41 11.23
CA GLU A 32 7.27 10.47 12.11
C GLU A 32 6.13 11.39 11.60
N ASP A 33 6.23 11.86 10.35
CA ASP A 33 5.26 12.79 9.78
C ASP A 33 4.05 12.04 9.20
N TYR A 34 2.93 12.16 9.92
CA TYR A 34 1.65 11.55 9.55
C TYR A 34 1.12 11.93 8.17
N LYS A 35 1.61 13.01 7.54
CA LYS A 35 1.23 13.32 6.14
C LYS A 35 1.58 12.18 5.19
N TYR A 36 2.68 11.48 5.43
CA TYR A 36 3.10 10.34 4.61
C TYR A 36 2.20 9.13 4.85
N PHE A 37 1.85 8.85 6.12
CA PHE A 37 0.87 7.81 6.44
C PHE A 37 -0.47 8.07 5.74
N LYS A 38 -1.00 9.30 5.81
CA LYS A 38 -2.27 9.69 5.19
C LYS A 38 -2.23 9.55 3.66
N ARG A 39 -1.10 9.88 3.03
CA ARG A 39 -0.87 9.64 1.59
C ARG A 39 -0.89 8.14 1.25
N ALA A 40 -0.21 7.31 2.04
CA ALA A 40 -0.22 5.86 1.85
C ALA A 40 -1.65 5.30 1.97
N TYR A 41 -2.39 5.72 2.99
CA TYR A 41 -3.77 5.28 3.22
C TYR A 41 -4.69 5.64 2.03
N ARG A 42 -4.63 6.89 1.55
CA ARG A 42 -5.41 7.33 0.38
C ARG A 42 -5.10 6.53 -0.90
N LEU A 43 -3.86 6.11 -1.10
CA LEU A 43 -3.49 5.27 -2.25
C LEU A 43 -4.14 3.87 -2.16
N VAL A 44 -4.22 3.32 -0.95
CA VAL A 44 -4.88 2.03 -0.71
C VAL A 44 -6.39 2.16 -0.90
N GLU A 45 -7.03 3.20 -0.38
CA GLU A 45 -8.45 3.49 -0.63
C GLU A 45 -8.75 3.69 -2.13
N HIS A 46 -7.88 4.41 -2.83
CA HIS A 46 -7.97 4.58 -4.27
C HIS A 46 -7.91 3.24 -5.01
N SER A 47 -7.10 2.30 -4.53
CA SER A 47 -7.00 0.96 -5.12
C SER A 47 -8.25 0.11 -4.86
N LEU A 48 -8.92 0.30 -3.72
CA LEU A 48 -10.16 -0.39 -3.40
C LEU A 48 -11.32 0.07 -4.29
N SER A 49 -11.39 1.38 -4.59
CA SER A 49 -12.43 1.94 -5.47
C SER A 49 -12.25 1.58 -6.96
N ARG A 50 -11.17 0.86 -7.32
CA ARG A 50 -10.88 0.40 -8.69
C ARG A 50 -10.76 -1.12 -8.72
N PRO A 51 -11.79 -1.86 -9.18
CA PRO A 51 -11.78 -3.33 -9.20
C PRO A 51 -10.54 -3.91 -9.87
N HIS A 52 -10.16 -3.38 -11.04
CA HIS A 52 -8.98 -3.82 -11.78
C HIS A 52 -7.64 -3.63 -11.04
N TYR A 53 -7.57 -2.76 -10.04
CA TYR A 53 -6.34 -2.60 -9.26
C TYR A 53 -6.28 -3.66 -8.16
N SER A 54 -7.33 -3.74 -7.35
CA SER A 54 -7.42 -4.71 -6.25
C SER A 54 -7.36 -6.17 -6.73
N GLU A 55 -7.99 -6.50 -7.86
CA GLU A 55 -7.92 -7.82 -8.50
C GLU A 55 -6.49 -8.21 -8.91
N ASN A 56 -5.65 -7.23 -9.24
CA ASN A 56 -4.27 -7.46 -9.67
C ASN A 56 -3.26 -7.39 -8.52
N MET A 57 -3.71 -7.15 -7.28
CA MET A 57 -2.90 -7.10 -6.07
C MET A 57 -3.21 -8.31 -5.16
N HIS A 58 -2.59 -9.46 -5.40
CA HIS A 58 -2.78 -10.63 -4.54
C HIS A 58 -2.41 -10.33 -3.07
N GLY A 59 -3.38 -10.44 -2.16
CA GLY A 59 -3.21 -10.03 -0.75
C GLY A 59 -3.64 -8.60 -0.43
N PHE A 60 -4.25 -7.88 -1.39
CA PHE A 60 -4.73 -6.51 -1.19
C PHE A 60 -5.68 -6.34 -0.01
N ARG A 61 -6.59 -7.30 0.22
CA ARG A 61 -7.56 -7.21 1.31
C ARG A 61 -6.88 -7.15 2.68
N ASP A 62 -5.80 -7.92 2.86
CA ASP A 62 -5.00 -7.87 4.08
C ASP A 62 -4.27 -6.52 4.21
N LEU A 63 -3.62 -6.05 3.13
CA LEU A 63 -3.00 -4.72 3.08
C LEU A 63 -3.99 -3.61 3.48
N TYR A 64 -5.19 -3.61 2.88
CA TYR A 64 -6.24 -2.64 3.15
C TYR A 64 -6.71 -2.70 4.60
N ASN A 65 -6.99 -3.90 5.12
CA ASN A 65 -7.46 -4.06 6.49
C ASN A 65 -6.42 -3.58 7.51
N ASN A 66 -5.12 -3.83 7.27
CA ASN A 66 -4.04 -3.36 8.15
C ASN A 66 -3.93 -1.83 8.13
N MET A 67 -3.96 -1.24 6.92
CA MET A 67 -3.94 0.20 6.74
C MET A 67 -5.16 0.89 7.37
N LYS A 68 -6.34 0.31 7.19
CA LYS A 68 -7.59 0.81 7.78
C LYS A 68 -7.56 0.78 9.30
N LYS A 69 -7.14 -0.32 9.92
CA LYS A 69 -6.99 -0.41 11.38
C LYS A 69 -6.04 0.64 11.94
N MET A 70 -4.89 0.83 11.30
CA MET A 70 -3.94 1.88 11.70
C MET A 70 -4.55 3.28 11.55
N TYR A 71 -5.27 3.54 10.46
CA TYR A 71 -5.95 4.83 10.25
C TYR A 71 -7.05 5.09 11.27
N GLU A 72 -7.90 4.10 11.56
CA GLU A 72 -8.96 4.19 12.57
C GLU A 72 -8.38 4.43 13.97
N MET A 73 -7.27 3.78 14.30
CA MET A 73 -6.55 4.03 15.55
C MET A 73 -6.04 5.48 15.62
N LEU A 74 -5.40 5.98 14.55
CA LEU A 74 -4.91 7.36 14.48
C LEU A 74 -6.04 8.39 14.63
N GLU A 75 -7.15 8.19 13.90
CA GLU A 75 -8.33 9.06 14.01
C GLU A 75 -8.92 9.03 15.43
N SER A 76 -9.03 7.84 16.05
CA SER A 76 -9.56 7.71 17.42
C SER A 76 -8.71 8.44 18.47
N ARG A 77 -7.43 8.69 18.17
CA ARG A 77 -6.49 9.41 19.04
C ARG A 77 -6.20 10.83 18.58
N ASN A 78 -7.00 11.37 17.65
CA ASN A 78 -6.79 12.70 17.07
C ASN A 78 -5.35 12.91 16.56
N TRP A 79 -4.75 11.86 15.99
CA TRP A 79 -3.38 11.88 15.47
C TRP A 79 -2.31 12.25 16.51
N ASN A 80 -2.62 12.07 17.79
CA ASN A 80 -1.70 12.33 18.89
C ASN A 80 -1.56 11.05 19.73
N LEU A 81 -0.48 10.31 19.46
CA LEU A 81 -0.20 9.03 20.09
C LEU A 81 0.76 9.18 21.26
N THR A 82 0.60 8.34 22.27
CA THR A 82 1.69 8.12 23.25
C THR A 82 2.87 7.42 22.58
N GLU A 83 4.05 7.46 23.21
CA GLU A 83 5.24 6.76 22.70
C GLU A 83 5.01 5.25 22.53
N GLU A 84 4.30 4.62 23.48
CA GLU A 84 3.93 3.20 23.40
C GLU A 84 3.00 2.91 22.21
N GLU A 85 2.01 3.79 21.97
CA GLU A 85 1.08 3.67 20.86
C GLU A 85 1.78 3.89 19.51
N TYR A 86 2.71 4.84 19.46
CA TYR A 86 3.54 5.09 18.28
C TYR A 86 4.47 3.91 17.99
N SER A 87 5.06 3.29 19.01
CA SER A 87 5.87 2.07 18.85
C SER A 87 5.05 0.95 18.22
N ARG A 88 3.83 0.71 18.74
CA ARG A 88 2.90 -0.28 18.16
C ARG A 88 2.48 0.06 16.73
N LEU A 89 2.20 1.34 16.46
CA LEU A 89 1.90 1.81 15.10
C LEU A 89 3.07 1.52 14.15
N SER A 90 4.29 1.77 14.60
CA SER A 90 5.51 1.59 13.81
C SER A 90 5.76 0.13 13.46
N GLU A 91 5.50 -0.80 14.39
CA GLU A 91 5.54 -2.24 14.13
C GLU A 91 4.50 -2.64 13.06
N GLN A 92 3.26 -2.14 13.19
CA GLN A 92 2.20 -2.42 12.23
C GLN A 92 2.50 -1.82 10.85
N ALA A 93 3.06 -0.61 10.80
CA ALA A 93 3.49 0.03 9.55
C ALA A 93 4.63 -0.76 8.89
N THR A 94 5.59 -1.26 9.68
CA THR A 94 6.68 -2.12 9.19
C THR A 94 6.15 -3.42 8.60
N TYR A 95 5.23 -4.10 9.29
CA TYR A 95 4.56 -5.29 8.77
C TYR A 95 3.79 -4.98 7.47
N THR A 96 3.09 -3.85 7.44
CA THR A 96 2.33 -3.41 6.26
C THR A 96 3.24 -3.10 5.06
N ILE A 97 4.44 -2.55 5.29
CA ILE A 97 5.47 -2.37 4.26
C ILE A 97 5.89 -3.73 3.68
N VAL A 98 6.08 -4.75 4.50
CA VAL A 98 6.42 -6.10 4.03
C VAL A 98 5.32 -6.64 3.12
N ARG A 99 4.04 -6.50 3.52
CA ARG A 99 2.90 -6.92 2.70
C ARG A 99 2.83 -6.18 1.36
N ALA A 100 3.00 -4.86 1.36
CA ALA A 100 3.03 -4.07 0.13
C ALA A 100 4.21 -4.47 -0.80
N ASN A 101 5.38 -4.81 -0.25
CA ASN A 101 6.51 -5.30 -1.04
C ASN A 101 6.27 -6.69 -1.65
N ILE A 102 5.59 -7.61 -0.93
CA ILE A 102 5.20 -8.91 -1.48
C ILE A 102 4.29 -8.73 -2.70
N ILE A 103 3.28 -7.84 -2.59
CA ILE A 103 2.38 -7.51 -3.70
C ILE A 103 3.17 -6.93 -4.87
N ALA A 104 4.01 -5.91 -4.63
CA ALA A 104 4.81 -5.27 -5.67
C ALA A 104 5.72 -6.27 -6.40
N THR A 105 6.30 -7.21 -5.65
CA THR A 105 7.14 -8.28 -6.19
C THR A 105 6.34 -9.22 -7.10
N GLY A 106 5.16 -9.67 -6.65
CA GLY A 106 4.27 -10.51 -7.46
C GLY A 106 3.84 -9.83 -8.76
N VAL A 107 3.49 -8.54 -8.71
CA VAL A 107 3.11 -7.75 -9.88
C VAL A 107 4.30 -7.60 -10.84
N ASN A 108 5.50 -7.37 -10.32
CA ASN A 108 6.72 -7.29 -11.12
C ASN A 108 7.04 -8.61 -11.85
N PHE A 109 6.85 -9.76 -11.18
CA PHE A 109 6.98 -11.06 -11.85
C PHE A 109 5.99 -11.22 -13.00
N ARG A 110 4.72 -10.84 -12.81
CA ARG A 110 3.73 -10.83 -13.89
C ARG A 110 4.16 -9.90 -15.03
N LEU A 111 4.58 -8.67 -14.75
CA LEU A 111 5.08 -7.72 -15.76
C LEU A 111 6.26 -8.26 -16.58
N LYS A 112 7.18 -8.99 -15.95
CA LYS A 112 8.33 -9.61 -16.64
C LYS A 112 7.89 -10.72 -17.60
N ARG A 113 6.85 -11.49 -17.26
CA ARG A 113 6.29 -12.54 -18.14
C ARG A 113 5.64 -12.00 -19.41
N PHE A 114 5.20 -10.73 -19.44
CA PHE A 114 4.72 -10.07 -20.67
C PHE A 114 5.84 -9.69 -21.66
N LYS A 115 7.12 -9.85 -21.28
CA LYS A 115 8.27 -9.61 -22.16
C LYS A 115 8.86 -10.91 -22.73
N ALA A 116 8.43 -12.07 -22.23
CA ALA A 116 8.81 -13.39 -22.72
C ALA A 116 7.73 -13.88 -23.70
#